data_AF-A0A6S6TV37-F1
#
_entry.id   AF-A0A6S6TV37-F1
#
_cell.length_a   1.000
_cell.length_b   1.000
_cell.length_c   1.000
_cell.angle_alpha   90.00
_cell.angle_beta   90.00
_cell.angle_gamma   90.00
#
_symmetry.space_group_name_H-M   'P 1'
#
loop_
_entity.id
_entity.type
_entity.pdbx_description
1 polymer ?
#
loop_
_entity_poly.entity_id
_entity_poly.type
_entity_poly.pdbx_seq_one_letter_code
_entity_poly.pdbx_strand_id
1 'polypeptide(L)'
;MEYILLLVIAELFEAYIQRANTLLGVLEKLYVYYKKSIFLFFAIQPSFYIILYIILTTGILNISMILLLALKIFDIFYKIELIKTVFIKQNMPLEIAQLLQWNIPPWFFLMGVLISPPLLYFSLS
;
A
#
# COMPACT_ATOMS: atom_id res chain seq x y z
N MET A 1 8.27 20.77 -0.09
CA MET A 1 9.32 19.85 0.45
C MET A 1 8.86 19.11 1.70
N GLU A 2 8.27 19.78 2.68
CA GLU A 2 7.81 19.12 3.93
C GLU A 2 6.81 17.96 3.68
N TYR A 3 5.80 18.17 2.84
CA TYR A 3 4.83 17.11 2.49
C TYR A 3 5.45 15.88 1.83
N ILE A 4 6.48 16.08 1.01
CA ILE A 4 7.19 15.00 0.32
C ILE A 4 7.94 14.14 1.33
N LEU A 5 8.65 14.77 2.27
CA LEU A 5 9.37 14.07 3.32
C LEU A 5 8.40 13.29 4.23
N LEU A 6 7.25 13.89 4.55
CA LEU A 6 6.21 13.24 5.35
C LEU A 6 5.64 12.00 4.65
N LEU A 7 5.38 12.09 3.34
CA LEU A 7 4.96 10.94 2.54
C LEU A 7 6.04 9.86 2.46
N VAL A 8 7.31 10.23 2.28
CA VAL A 8 8.44 9.28 2.27
C VAL A 8 8.52 8.50 3.58
N ILE A 9 8.38 9.17 4.73
CA ILE A 9 8.39 8.49 6.04
C ILE A 9 7.23 7.51 6.15
N ALA A 10 6.03 7.89 5.71
CA ALA A 10 4.86 7.02 5.75
C ALA A 10 5.02 5.78 4.84
N GLU A 11 5.56 5.96 3.63
CA GLU A 11 5.86 4.85 2.71
C GLU A 11 6.94 3.90 3.28
N LEU A 12 7.99 4.44 3.93
CA LEU A 12 9.02 3.62 4.58
C LEU A 12 8.46 2.81 5.75
N PHE A 13 7.56 3.40 6.53
CA PHE A 13 6.87 2.70 7.61
C PHE A 13 6.02 1.53 7.07
N GLU A 14 5.25 1.76 6.00
CA GLU A 14 4.50 0.71 5.32
C GLU A 14 5.41 -0.40 4.80
N ALA A 15 6.48 -0.03 4.10
CA ALA A 15 7.47 -0.95 3.58
C ALA A 15 8.08 -1.83 4.69
N TYR A 16 8.39 -1.23 5.84
CA TYR A 16 8.94 -1.93 7.00
C TYR A 16 7.94 -2.94 7.58
N ILE A 17 6.69 -2.54 7.82
CA ILE A 17 5.68 -3.43 8.40
C ILE A 17 5.36 -4.58 7.45
N GLN A 18 5.21 -4.28 6.16
CA GLN A 18 4.77 -5.24 5.14
C GLN A 18 5.90 -6.15 4.65
N ARG A 19 7.16 -5.88 5.01
CA ARG A 19 8.31 -6.64 4.55
C ARG A 19 8.20 -8.14 4.84
N ALA A 20 8.31 -8.96 3.81
CA ALA A 20 8.38 -10.42 3.90
C ALA A 20 9.18 -11.00 2.72
N ASN A 21 9.55 -12.28 2.81
CA ASN A 21 10.32 -12.94 1.74
C ASN A 21 9.44 -13.32 0.54
N THR A 22 8.16 -13.61 0.78
CA THR A 22 7.20 -14.05 -0.24
C THR A 22 5.94 -13.20 -0.18
N LEU A 23 5.16 -13.21 -1.27
CA LEU A 23 3.88 -12.51 -1.32
C LEU A 23 2.88 -13.09 -0.31
N LEU A 24 2.89 -14.42 -0.11
CA LEU A 24 2.13 -15.04 0.98
C LEU A 24 2.53 -14.47 2.35
N GLY A 25 3.82 -14.34 2.63
CA GLY A 25 4.28 -13.78 3.91
C GLY A 25 3.84 -12.33 4.14
N VAL A 26 3.76 -11.52 3.08
CA VAL A 26 3.18 -10.17 3.14
C VAL A 26 1.70 -10.26 3.54
N LEU A 27 0.94 -11.13 2.87
CA LEU A 27 -0.48 -11.31 3.14
C LEU A 27 -0.74 -11.89 4.54
N GLU A 28 0.08 -12.81 5.04
CA GLU A 28 -0.02 -13.35 6.41
C GLU A 28 0.15 -12.25 7.45
N LYS A 29 1.16 -11.39 7.30
CA LYS A 29 1.35 -10.23 8.19
C LYS A 29 0.16 -9.29 8.17
N LEU A 30 -0.32 -8.94 6.97
CA LEU A 30 -1.47 -8.07 6.79
C LEU A 30 -2.76 -8.70 7.36
N TYR A 31 -2.89 -10.02 7.24
CA TYR A 31 -4.03 -10.76 7.75
C TYR A 31 -4.12 -10.70 9.28
N VAL A 32 -3.00 -10.64 10.01
CA VAL A 32 -3.02 -10.44 11.48
C VAL A 32 -3.78 -9.16 11.86
N TYR A 33 -3.54 -8.05 11.15
CA TYR A 33 -4.25 -6.79 11.38
C TYR A 33 -5.70 -6.87 10.93
N TYR A 34 -5.94 -7.40 9.72
CA TYR A 34 -7.28 -7.58 9.16
C TYR A 34 -8.19 -8.41 10.07
N LYS A 35 -7.69 -9.54 10.58
CA LYS A 35 -8.42 -10.45 11.47
C LYS A 35 -8.82 -9.78 12.77
N LYS A 36 -7.97 -8.91 13.31
CA LYS A 36 -8.26 -8.16 14.55
C LYS A 36 -9.32 -7.08 14.32
N SER A 37 -9.19 -6.33 13.23
CA SER A 37 -10.20 -5.37 12.78
C SER A 37 -9.88 -4.83 11.38
N ILE A 38 -10.90 -4.60 10.57
CA ILE A 38 -10.74 -3.89 9.30
C ILE A 38 -10.14 -2.47 9.49
N PHE A 39 -10.47 -1.80 10.60
CA PHE A 39 -9.93 -0.47 10.89
C PHE A 39 -8.42 -0.51 11.19
N LEU A 40 -7.95 -1.57 11.85
CA LEU A 40 -6.52 -1.76 12.09
C LEU A 40 -5.79 -2.01 10.78
N PHE A 41 -6.37 -2.77 9.85
CA PHE A 41 -5.80 -2.98 8.53
C PHE A 41 -5.59 -1.66 7.78
N PHE A 42 -6.61 -0.79 7.77
CA PHE A 42 -6.47 0.54 7.16
C PHE A 42 -5.45 1.40 7.91
N ALA A 43 -5.40 1.35 9.25
CA ALA A 43 -4.45 2.11 10.04
C ALA A 43 -2.97 1.77 9.74
N ILE A 44 -2.67 0.57 9.23
CA ILE A 44 -1.30 0.21 8.83
C ILE A 44 -0.84 0.90 7.52
N GLN A 45 -1.72 1.64 6.87
CA GLN A 45 -1.50 2.31 5.58
C GLN A 45 -1.46 3.85 5.76
N PRO A 46 -0.53 4.39 6.56
CA PRO A 46 -0.45 5.82 6.85
C PRO A 46 -0.31 6.69 5.58
N SER A 47 0.37 6.21 4.54
CA SER A 47 0.61 6.99 3.32
C SER A 47 -0.69 7.44 2.65
N PHE A 48 -1.74 6.61 2.70
CA PHE A 48 -3.06 6.95 2.19
C PHE A 48 -3.67 8.15 2.93
N TYR A 49 -3.62 8.15 4.26
CA TYR A 49 -4.12 9.26 5.08
C TYR A 49 -3.29 10.52 4.91
N ILE A 50 -1.97 10.38 4.72
CA ILE A 50 -1.09 11.51 4.43
C ILE A 50 -1.46 12.16 3.09
N ILE A 51 -1.72 11.37 2.05
CA ILE A 51 -2.17 11.89 0.76
C ILE A 51 -3.49 12.64 0.92
N LEU A 52 -4.47 12.07 1.63
CA LEU A 52 -5.74 12.75 1.91
C LEU A 52 -5.53 14.06 2.69
N TYR A 53 -4.67 14.06 3.69
CA TYR A 53 -4.32 15.26 4.45
C TYR A 53 -3.72 16.35 3.55
N ILE A 54 -2.80 15.99 2.64
CA ILE A 54 -2.21 16.94 1.69
C ILE A 54 -3.28 17.51 0.75
N ILE A 55 -4.17 16.66 0.23
CA ILE A 55 -5.28 17.11 -0.64
C ILE A 55 -6.17 18.12 0.11
N LEU A 56 -6.57 17.80 1.34
CA LEU A 56 -7.46 18.65 2.13
C LEU A 56 -6.81 19.99 2.52
N THR A 57 -5.50 19.99 2.78
CA THR A 57 -4.78 21.20 3.19
C THR A 57 -4.39 22.09 2.02
N THR A 58 -4.06 21.51 0.87
CA THR A 58 -3.63 22.26 -0.33
C THR A 58 -4.79 22.58 -1.27
N GLY A 59 -5.88 21.82 -1.23
CA GLY A 59 -6.98 21.90 -2.19
C GLY A 59 -6.63 21.41 -3.60
N ILE A 60 -5.45 20.82 -3.80
CA ILE A 60 -4.94 20.41 -5.11
C ILE A 60 -5.43 18.99 -5.43
N LEU A 61 -6.15 18.85 -6.56
CA LEU A 61 -6.65 17.58 -7.07
C LEU A 61 -6.42 17.46 -8.59
N ASN A 62 -5.19 17.67 -9.04
CA ASN A 62 -4.80 17.48 -10.44
C ASN A 62 -4.61 15.99 -10.80
N ILE A 63 -4.35 15.71 -12.07
CA ILE A 63 -4.23 14.35 -12.60
C ILE A 63 -3.18 13.53 -11.83
N SER A 64 -2.03 14.13 -11.49
CA SER A 64 -0.97 13.47 -10.71
C SER A 64 -1.45 13.07 -9.31
N MET A 65 -2.20 13.94 -8.63
CA MET A 65 -2.78 13.64 -7.31
C MET A 65 -3.86 12.56 -7.40
N ILE A 66 -4.72 12.62 -8.42
CA ILE A 66 -5.76 11.61 -8.67
C ILE A 66 -5.11 10.24 -8.91
N LEU A 67 -4.05 10.19 -9.72
CA LEU A 67 -3.30 8.96 -9.99
C LEU A 67 -2.66 8.41 -8.71
N LEU A 68 -2.03 9.27 -7.90
CA LEU A 68 -1.44 8.90 -6.62
C LEU A 68 -2.49 8.30 -5.67
N LEU A 69 -3.66 8.94 -5.56
CA LEU A 69 -4.78 8.44 -4.75
C LEU A 69 -5.32 7.11 -5.29
N ALA A 70 -5.51 7.01 -6.61
CA ALA A 70 -6.03 5.80 -7.26
C ALA A 70 -5.11 4.60 -7.06
N LEU A 71 -3.79 4.79 -7.19
CA LEU A 71 -2.79 3.75 -6.92
C LEU A 71 -2.89 3.24 -5.49
N LYS A 72 -3.06 4.14 -4.51
CA LYS A 72 -3.24 3.73 -3.12
C LYS A 72 -4.54 2.97 -2.91
N ILE A 73 -5.66 3.48 -3.41
CA ILE A 73 -6.95 2.77 -3.30
C ILE A 73 -6.85 1.38 -3.91
N PHE A 74 -6.23 1.26 -5.09
CA PHE A 74 -6.05 -0.03 -5.76
C PHE A 74 -5.17 -0.99 -4.94
N ASP A 75 -4.04 -0.52 -4.41
CA ASP A 75 -3.16 -1.32 -3.55
C ASP A 75 -3.91 -1.88 -2.32
N ILE A 76 -4.66 -1.02 -1.63
CA ILE A 76 -5.43 -1.38 -0.44
C ILE A 76 -6.53 -2.40 -0.80
N PHE A 77 -7.30 -2.11 -1.84
CA PHE A 77 -8.39 -2.97 -2.28
C PHE A 77 -7.89 -4.34 -2.72
N TYR A 78 -6.82 -4.37 -3.51
CA TYR A 78 -6.25 -5.61 -4.02
C TYR A 78 -5.69 -6.47 -2.88
N LYS A 79 -5.03 -5.87 -1.89
CA LYS A 79 -4.59 -6.57 -0.67
C LYS A 79 -5.76 -7.19 0.09
N ILE A 80 -6.87 -6.47 0.26
CA ILE A 80 -8.07 -7.00 0.92
C ILE A 80 -8.65 -8.17 0.13
N GLU A 81 -8.79 -8.04 -1.20
CA GLU A 81 -9.38 -9.12 -2.01
C GLU A 81 -8.49 -10.37 -2.04
N LEU A 82 -7.18 -10.19 -2.07
CA LEU A 82 -6.23 -11.30 -1.91
C LEU A 82 -6.39 -11.95 -0.53
N ILE A 83 -6.39 -11.18 0.56
CA ILE A 83 -6.59 -11.73 1.91
C ILE A 83 -7.89 -12.54 2.00
N LYS A 84 -8.99 -12.02 1.47
CA LYS A 84 -10.28 -12.73 1.45
C LYS A 84 -10.19 -14.02 0.65
N THR A 85 -9.54 -13.97 -0.51
CA THR A 85 -9.39 -15.13 -1.39
C THR A 85 -8.52 -16.22 -0.75
N VAL A 86 -7.40 -15.82 -0.14
CA VAL A 86 -6.40 -16.73 0.45
C VAL A 86 -6.89 -17.33 1.76
N PHE A 87 -7.30 -16.49 2.72
CA PHE A 87 -7.52 -16.93 4.11
C PHE A 87 -8.97 -17.21 4.46
N ILE A 88 -9.94 -16.63 3.73
CA ILE A 88 -11.37 -16.73 4.07
C ILE A 88 -12.09 -17.69 3.12
N LYS A 89 -12.05 -17.42 1.82
CA LYS A 89 -12.73 -18.23 0.79
C LYS A 89 -12.03 -19.57 0.58
N GLN A 90 -10.70 -19.63 0.78
CA GLN A 90 -9.83 -20.79 0.55
C GLN A 90 -9.99 -21.43 -0.85
N ASN A 91 -10.55 -20.67 -1.80
CA ASN A 91 -10.83 -21.11 -3.15
C ASN A 91 -9.81 -20.47 -4.10
N MET A 92 -8.57 -20.92 -3.99
CA MET A 92 -7.45 -20.31 -4.68
C MET A 92 -7.21 -20.99 -6.04
N PRO A 93 -7.27 -20.22 -7.16
CA PRO A 93 -6.81 -20.70 -8.45
C PRO A 93 -5.32 -21.08 -8.38
N LEU A 94 -4.93 -22.15 -9.08
CA LEU A 94 -3.55 -22.65 -9.09
C LEU A 94 -2.52 -21.55 -9.44
N GLU A 95 -2.87 -20.66 -10.35
CA GLU A 95 -2.05 -19.53 -10.78
C GLU A 95 -1.73 -18.56 -9.63
N ILE A 96 -2.73 -18.23 -8.80
CA ILE A 96 -2.54 -17.35 -7.65
C ILE A 96 -1.66 -18.03 -6.60
N ALA A 97 -1.83 -19.34 -6.39
CA ALA A 97 -1.01 -20.09 -5.45
C ALA A 97 0.48 -20.11 -5.84
N GLN A 98 0.78 -20.14 -7.15
CA GLN A 98 2.16 -20.03 -7.64
C GLN A 98 2.74 -18.63 -7.41
N LEU A 99 1.97 -17.58 -7.71
CA LEU A 99 2.38 -16.18 -7.48
C LEU A 99 2.62 -15.88 -6.00
N LEU A 100 1.83 -16.47 -5.10
CA LEU A 100 1.99 -16.33 -3.66
C LEU A 100 3.36 -16.80 -3.15
N GLN A 101 3.91 -17.85 -3.76
CA GLN A 101 5.17 -18.48 -3.37
C GLN A 101 6.39 -17.75 -3.97
N TRP A 102 6.18 -16.81 -4.88
CA TRP A 102 7.28 -16.06 -5.46
C TRP A 102 8.01 -15.24 -4.40
N ASN A 103 9.34 -15.34 -4.44
CA ASN A 103 10.20 -14.52 -3.60
C ASN A 103 10.16 -13.08 -4.09
N ILE A 104 9.83 -12.18 -3.18
CA ILE A 104 9.81 -10.75 -3.44
C ILE A 104 11.22 -10.20 -3.17
N PRO A 105 11.87 -9.58 -4.15
CA PRO A 105 13.17 -8.99 -3.91
C PRO A 105 13.04 -7.80 -2.93
N PRO A 106 14.00 -7.59 -2.01
CA PRO A 106 13.85 -6.60 -0.94
C PRO A 106 13.58 -5.16 -1.40
N TRP A 107 14.07 -4.78 -2.59
CA TRP A 107 13.85 -3.46 -3.16
C TRP A 107 12.40 -3.22 -3.59
N PHE A 108 11.61 -4.27 -3.83
CA PHE A 108 10.20 -4.15 -4.24
C PHE A 108 9.36 -3.44 -3.17
N PHE A 109 9.69 -3.61 -1.89
CA PHE A 109 9.01 -2.91 -0.80
C PHE A 109 9.24 -1.39 -0.83
N LEU A 110 10.28 -0.91 -1.54
CA LEU A 110 10.57 0.51 -1.70
C LEU A 110 9.83 1.13 -2.90
N MET A 111 9.03 0.37 -3.64
CA MET A 111 8.28 0.88 -4.80
C MET A 111 7.37 2.07 -4.43
N GLY A 112 6.73 2.04 -3.26
CA GLY A 112 5.95 3.18 -2.77
C GLY A 112 6.78 4.44 -2.61
N VAL A 113 7.98 4.32 -2.03
CA VAL A 113 8.95 5.43 -1.88
C VAL A 113 9.50 5.91 -3.22
N LEU A 114 9.60 5.03 -4.23
CA LEU A 114 10.10 5.41 -5.56
C LEU A 114 9.03 6.10 -6.41
N ILE A 115 7.75 5.70 -6.28
CA ILE A 115 6.67 6.17 -7.14
C ILE A 115 5.92 7.36 -6.53
N SER A 116 5.57 7.28 -5.25
CA SER A 116 4.68 8.26 -4.62
C SER A 116 5.28 9.66 -4.48
N PRO A 117 6.54 9.85 -4.04
CA PRO A 117 7.14 11.18 -3.89
C PRO A 117 7.31 11.95 -5.21
N PRO A 118 7.76 11.35 -6.34
CA PRO A 118 7.77 12.05 -7.62
C PRO A 118 6.37 12.45 -8.10
N LEU A 119 5.36 11.58 -7.95
CA LEU A 119 3.97 11.93 -8.31
C LEU A 119 3.45 13.11 -7.48
N LEU A 120 3.76 13.12 -6.18
CA LEU A 120 3.42 14.23 -5.31
C LEU A 120 4.15 15.51 -5.71
N TYR A 121 5.44 15.42 -6.05
CA TYR A 121 6.22 16.57 -6.52
C TYR A 121 5.59 17.19 -7.77
N PHE A 122 5.24 16.38 -8.78
CA PHE A 122 4.55 16.85 -9.98
C PHE A 122 3.15 17.39 -9.70
N SER A 123 2.52 16.99 -8.60
CA SER A 123 1.21 17.53 -8.22
C SER A 123 1.32 18.91 -7.58
N LEU A 124 2.38 19.17 -6.82
CA LEU A 124 2.58 20.41 -6.06
C LEU A 124 3.40 21.47 -6.82
N SER A 125 3.99 21.12 -7.96
CA SER A 125 4.73 22.03 -8.85
C SER A 125 3.77 22.71 -9.82
#